data_AF-A0A8X6Q4U9-F1
#
_entry.id   AF-A0A8X6Q4U9-F1
#
_cell.length_a   1.000
_cell.length_b   1.000
_cell.length_c   1.000
_cell.angle_alpha   90.00
_cell.angle_beta   90.00
_cell.angle_gamma   90.00
#
_symmetry.space_group_name_H-M   'P 1'
#
loop_
_entity.id
_entity.type
_entity.pdbx_description
1 polymer ?
#
loop_
_entity_poly.entity_id
_entity_poly.type
_entity_poly.pdbx_seq_one_letter_code
_entity_poly.pdbx_strand_id
1 'polypeptide(L)'
;MPNEHRIIQNFISVKNLKSHTFEMQNEKMLKVVIRGLPADYDIKKLISEIQLQRLNPDHVSVLCNRRNNTNMPLFLVVLKIITETQDIYNICNIGYFRVKIEALRKFYACSML
;
A
#
# COMPACT_ATOMS: atom_id res chain seq x y z
N MET A 1 10.57 12.30 23.81
CA MET A 1 11.64 11.27 23.88
C MET A 1 11.27 10.05 23.04
N PRO A 2 12.23 9.34 22.41
CA PRO A 2 11.93 8.15 21.61
C PRO A 2 11.55 6.97 22.53
N ASN A 3 10.30 6.94 23.03
CA ASN A 3 9.64 5.79 23.67
C ASN A 3 8.28 6.12 24.33
N GLU A 4 7.88 7.39 24.41
CA GLU A 4 6.62 7.79 25.08
C GLU A 4 5.39 7.10 24.48
N HIS A 5 5.34 6.99 23.15
CA HIS A 5 4.28 6.27 22.45
C HIS A 5 4.21 4.78 22.86
N ARG A 6 5.36 4.14 23.12
CA ARG A 6 5.41 2.75 23.57
C ARG A 6 4.89 2.60 25.00
N ILE A 7 5.19 3.56 25.87
CA ILE A 7 4.67 3.60 27.25
C ILE A 7 3.14 3.74 27.23
N ILE A 8 2.62 4.63 26.40
CA ILE A 8 1.19 4.88 26.23
C ILE A 8 0.48 3.63 25.68
N GLN A 9 1.01 3.02 24.61
CA GLN A 9 0.45 1.78 24.04
C GLN A 9 0.44 0.63 25.05
N ASN A 10 1.52 0.47 25.82
CA ASN A 10 1.62 -0.57 26.82
C ASN A 10 0.60 -0.36 27.95
N PHE A 11 0.43 0.88 28.41
CA PHE A 11 -0.57 1.23 29.42
C PHE A 11 -2.01 0.95 28.94
N ILE A 12 -2.34 1.36 27.72
CA ILE A 12 -3.65 1.09 27.10
C ILE A 12 -3.92 -0.41 27.02
N SER A 13 -2.90 -1.19 26.63
CA SER A 13 -2.99 -2.65 26.50
C SER A 13 -3.18 -3.32 27.86
N VAL A 14 -2.38 -2.96 28.87
CA VAL A 14 -2.46 -3.51 30.24
C VAL A 14 -3.78 -3.17 30.91
N LYS A 15 -4.33 -1.97 30.66
CA LYS A 15 -5.60 -1.51 31.24
C LYS A 15 -6.82 -1.90 30.41
N ASN A 16 -6.63 -2.63 29.30
CA ASN A 16 -7.67 -3.04 28.37
C ASN A 16 -8.63 -1.90 27.97
N LEU A 17 -8.05 -0.71 27.77
CA LEU A 17 -8.81 0.49 27.43
C LEU A 17 -9.22 0.46 25.96
N LYS A 18 -10.49 0.77 25.69
CA LYS A 18 -10.93 1.03 24.31
C LYS A 18 -10.15 2.24 23.79
N SER A 19 -9.34 2.02 22.77
CA SER A 19 -8.59 3.05 22.08
C SER A 19 -8.84 2.94 20.59
N HIS A 20 -8.91 4.10 19.92
CA HIS A 20 -9.01 4.17 18.47
C HIS A 20 -8.03 5.22 17.97
N THR A 21 -7.10 4.82 17.12
CA THR A 21 -6.21 5.73 16.43
C THR A 21 -6.81 6.00 15.06
N PHE A 22 -7.23 7.24 14.82
CA PHE A 22 -7.64 7.68 13.49
C PHE A 22 -6.41 8.19 12.73
N GLU A 23 -6.15 7.67 11.54
CA GLU A 23 -5.26 8.33 10.58
C GLU A 23 -5.86 9.70 10.24
N MET A 24 -5.05 10.76 10.29
CA MET A 24 -5.54 12.08 9.89
C MET A 24 -5.93 12.05 8.41
N GLN A 25 -6.93 12.84 7.99
CA GLN A 25 -7.43 12.80 6.61
C GLN A 25 -6.32 13.08 5.58
N ASN A 26 -5.35 13.94 5.93
CA ASN A 26 -4.19 14.27 5.09
C ASN A 26 -3.12 13.16 5.05
N GLU A 27 -3.20 12.15 5.91
CA GLU A 27 -2.32 10.97 5.90
C GLU A 27 -2.90 9.82 5.08
N LYS A 28 -4.16 9.92 4.62
CA LYS A 28 -4.78 8.85 3.85
C LYS A 28 -4.09 8.71 2.50
N MET A 29 -3.41 7.59 2.33
CA MET A 29 -2.80 7.18 1.07
C MET A 29 -3.66 6.13 0.37
N LEU A 30 -3.74 6.22 -0.95
CA LEU A 30 -4.25 5.14 -1.78
C LEU A 30 -3.15 4.07 -1.89
N LYS A 31 -3.46 2.85 -1.46
CA LYS A 31 -2.57 1.70 -1.60
C LYS A 31 -3.20 0.72 -2.58
N VAL A 32 -2.50 0.47 -3.68
CA VAL A 32 -2.93 -0.50 -4.71
C VAL A 32 -1.86 -1.56 -4.92
N VAL A 33 -2.31 -2.71 -5.42
CA VAL A 33 -1.46 -3.82 -5.83
C VAL A 33 -1.60 -4.00 -7.33
N ILE A 34 -0.47 -3.93 -8.04
CA ILE A 34 -0.39 -4.23 -9.48
C ILE A 34 0.00 -5.70 -9.64
N ARG A 35 -0.80 -6.42 -10.43
CA ARG A 35 -0.58 -7.83 -10.83
C ARG A 35 -0.33 -7.94 -12.32
N GLY A 36 0.30 -9.04 -12.75
CA GLY A 36 0.54 -9.32 -14.16
C GLY A 36 1.89 -8.84 -14.69
N LEU A 37 2.75 -8.33 -13.80
CA LEU A 37 4.15 -8.03 -14.09
C LEU A 37 5.07 -9.18 -13.63
N PRO A 38 6.21 -9.41 -14.29
CA PRO A 38 7.27 -10.30 -13.79
C PRO A 38 7.75 -9.88 -12.39
N ALA A 39 8.15 -10.84 -11.54
CA ALA A 39 8.58 -10.57 -10.17
C ALA A 39 9.89 -9.76 -10.07
N ASP A 40 10.66 -9.71 -11.15
CA ASP A 40 11.91 -9.00 -11.34
C ASP A 40 11.75 -7.73 -12.21
N TYR A 41 10.51 -7.32 -12.51
CA TYR A 41 10.25 -6.11 -13.29
C TYR A 41 10.86 -4.87 -12.63
N ASP A 42 11.54 -4.04 -13.44
CA ASP A 42 12.26 -2.87 -12.94
C ASP A 42 11.31 -1.83 -12.34
N ILE A 43 11.47 -1.57 -11.04
CA ILE A 43 10.70 -0.60 -10.28
C ILE A 43 10.85 0.81 -10.85
N LYS A 44 12.04 1.18 -11.34
CA LYS A 44 12.24 2.52 -11.93
C LYS A 44 11.41 2.68 -13.19
N LYS A 45 11.40 1.66 -14.04
CA LYS A 45 10.55 1.62 -15.23
C LYS A 45 9.06 1.67 -14.85
N LEU A 46 8.65 0.93 -13.82
CA LEU A 46 7.28 0.98 -13.31
C LEU A 46 6.87 2.39 -12.88
N ILE A 47 7.74 3.08 -12.14
CA ILE A 47 7.52 4.47 -11.72
C ILE A 47 7.34 5.38 -12.94
N SER A 48 8.23 5.29 -13.93
CA SER A 48 8.13 6.10 -15.15
C SER A 48 6.84 5.85 -15.94
N GLU A 49 6.40 4.61 -16.08
CA GLU A 49 5.14 4.26 -16.75
C GLU A 49 3.91 4.83 -16.01
N ILE A 50 3.92 4.83 -14.68
CA ILE A 50 2.85 5.43 -13.87
C ILE A 50 2.88 6.96 -14.00
N GLN A 51 4.06 7.58 -14.04
CA GLN A 51 4.23 9.02 -14.25
C GLN A 51 3.74 9.49 -15.62
N LEU A 52 3.90 8.67 -16.66
CA LEU A 52 3.32 8.95 -17.99
C LEU A 52 1.78 9.01 -17.96
N GLN A 53 1.15 8.33 -17.00
CA GLN A 53 -0.30 8.40 -16.74
C GLN A 53 -0.68 9.58 -15.83
N ARG A 54 0.23 10.54 -15.62
CA ARG A 54 0.05 11.74 -14.76
C ARG A 54 -0.14 11.42 -13.28
N LEU A 55 0.29 10.25 -12.84
CA LEU A 55 0.25 9.84 -11.44
C LEU A 55 1.66 9.82 -10.83
N ASN A 56 1.82 10.38 -9.64
CA ASN A 56 3.11 10.44 -8.95
C ASN A 56 3.08 9.55 -7.70
N PRO A 57 3.60 8.32 -7.76
CA PRO A 57 3.61 7.42 -6.61
C PRO A 57 4.60 7.91 -5.55
N ASP A 58 4.17 7.94 -4.30
CA ASP A 58 5.02 8.24 -3.13
C ASP A 58 5.97 7.07 -2.82
N HIS A 59 5.49 5.83 -3.02
CA HIS A 59 6.26 4.63 -2.79
C HIS A 59 5.86 3.49 -3.72
N VAL A 60 6.86 2.76 -4.22
CA VAL A 60 6.68 1.54 -5.03
C VAL A 60 7.62 0.46 -4.51
N SER A 61 7.10 -0.76 -4.30
CA SER A 61 7.89 -1.91 -3.86
C SER A 61 7.29 -3.23 -4.34
N VAL A 62 8.14 -4.25 -4.46
CA VAL A 62 7.69 -5.64 -4.67
C VAL A 62 7.21 -6.20 -3.33
N LEU A 63 6.07 -6.89 -3.33
CA LEU A 63 5.60 -7.59 -2.13
C LEU A 63 6.33 -8.93 -1.99
N CYS A 64 6.89 -9.17 -0.81
CA CYS A 64 7.52 -10.44 -0.48
C CYS A 64 6.57 -11.35 0.31
N ASN A 65 6.66 -12.65 0.07
CA ASN A 65 5.99 -13.62 0.92
C ASN A 65 6.64 -13.59 2.31
N ARG A 66 5.84 -13.29 3.34
CA ARG A 66 6.31 -13.09 4.71
C ARG A 66 7.02 -14.32 5.30
N ARG A 67 6.69 -15.54 4.85
CA ARG A 67 7.23 -16.78 5.44
C ARG A 67 8.65 -17.11 4.96
N ASN A 68 8.93 -16.88 3.69
CA ASN A 68 10.18 -17.29 3.04
C ASN A 68 10.95 -16.11 2.40
N ASN A 69 10.44 -14.89 2.56
CA ASN A 69 11.00 -13.64 2.03
C ASN A 69 11.24 -13.64 0.51
N THR A 70 10.51 -14.47 -0.24
CA THR A 70 10.61 -14.50 -1.71
C THR A 70 9.69 -13.47 -2.33
N ASN A 71 10.17 -12.77 -3.36
CA ASN A 71 9.37 -11.84 -4.15
C ASN A 71 8.13 -12.54 -4.73
N MET A 72 6.97 -11.91 -4.57
CA MET A 72 5.77 -12.28 -5.31
C MET A 72 5.66 -11.37 -6.54
N PRO A 73 5.01 -11.81 -7.63
CA PRO A 73 4.72 -10.98 -8.81
C PRO A 73 3.58 -9.98 -8.50
N LEU A 74 3.75 -9.21 -7.42
CA LEU A 74 2.81 -8.24 -6.88
C LEU A 74 3.59 -6.98 -6.51
N PHE A 75 3.18 -5.84 -7.06
CA PHE A 75 3.83 -4.56 -6.80
C PHE A 75 2.89 -3.68 -5.99
N LEU A 76 3.33 -3.27 -4.80
CA LEU A 76 2.63 -2.28 -4.00
C LEU A 76 2.96 -0.89 -4.55
N VAL A 77 1.91 -0.12 -4.83
CA VAL A 77 2.02 1.30 -5.17
C VAL A 77 1.22 2.11 -4.16
N VAL A 78 1.86 3.14 -3.63
CA VAL A 78 1.29 4.06 -2.65
C VAL A 78 1.24 5.45 -3.28
N LEU A 79 0.05 6.06 -3.28
CA LEU A 79 -0.20 7.39 -3.85
C LEU A 79 -0.91 8.27 -2.83
N LYS A 80 -0.70 9.58 -2.92
CA LYS A 80 -1.57 10.54 -2.25
C LYS A 80 -2.95 10.50 -2.89
N ILE A 81 -3.98 10.66 -2.06
CA ILE A 81 -5.36 10.78 -2.55
C ILE A 81 -5.55 12.21 -3.06
N ILE A 82 -5.61 12.35 -4.37
CA ILE A 82 -6.03 13.54 -5.11
C ILE A 82 -7.15 13.14 -6.07
N THR A 83 -7.77 14.11 -6.75
CA THR A 83 -8.92 13.86 -7.63
C THR A 83 -8.64 12.82 -8.71
N GLU A 84 -7.42 12.82 -9.26
CA GLU A 84 -6.99 11.96 -10.37
C GLU A 84 -6.54 10.56 -9.91
N THR A 85 -6.28 10.34 -8.62
CA THR A 85 -5.66 9.07 -8.17
C THR A 85 -6.55 7.85 -8.43
N GLN A 86 -7.87 8.02 -8.59
CA GLN A 86 -8.78 6.93 -8.94
C GLN A 86 -8.53 6.40 -10.37
N ASP A 87 -7.96 7.21 -11.25
CA ASP A 87 -7.67 6.81 -12.63
C ASP A 87 -6.64 5.69 -12.72
N ILE A 88 -5.88 5.43 -11.64
CA ILE A 88 -4.99 4.29 -11.57
C ILE A 88 -5.72 2.97 -11.83
N TYR A 89 -7.00 2.84 -11.46
CA TYR A 89 -7.76 1.63 -11.69
C TYR A 89 -8.12 1.40 -13.17
N ASN A 90 -8.00 2.43 -14.01
CA ASN A 90 -8.25 2.35 -15.45
C ASN A 90 -7.03 1.84 -16.22
N ILE A 91 -5.85 1.81 -15.61
CA ILE A 91 -4.62 1.31 -16.26
C ILE A 91 -4.72 -0.21 -16.44
N CYS A 92 -4.81 -0.62 -17.71
CA CYS A 92 -4.85 -2.03 -18.11
C CYS A 92 -3.50 -2.56 -18.64
N ASN A 93 -2.57 -1.66 -18.96
CA ASN A 93 -1.30 -1.99 -19.60
C ASN A 93 -0.15 -1.18 -18.98
N ILE A 94 0.98 -1.84 -18.76
CA ILE A 94 2.25 -1.21 -18.35
C ILE A 94 3.33 -1.75 -19.30
N GLY A 95 3.89 -0.88 -20.14
CA GLY A 95 4.64 -1.33 -21.32
C GLY A 95 3.84 -2.35 -22.15
N TYR A 96 4.42 -3.53 -22.36
CA TYR A 96 3.80 -4.63 -23.12
C TYR A 96 3.01 -5.62 -22.27
N PHE A 97 2.92 -5.41 -20.95
CA PHE A 97 2.25 -6.33 -20.04
C PHE A 97 0.81 -5.90 -19.81
N ARG A 98 -0.12 -6.86 -19.90
CA ARG A 98 -1.49 -6.68 -19.43
C ARG A 98 -1.51 -6.83 -17.91
N VAL A 99 -1.98 -5.81 -17.21
CA VAL A 99 -1.97 -5.75 -15.75
C VAL A 99 -3.38 -5.70 -15.19
N LYS A 100 -3.49 -6.05 -13.90
CA LYS A 100 -4.69 -5.84 -13.10
C LYS A 100 -4.32 -5.06 -11.85
N ILE A 101 -5.04 -3.98 -11.57
CA ILE A 101 -4.80 -3.12 -10.42
C ILE A 101 -5.94 -3.33 -9.43
N GLU A 102 -5.58 -3.67 -8.19
CA GLU A 102 -6.53 -3.96 -7.11
C GLU A 102 -6.23 -3.08 -5.91
N ALA A 103 -7.26 -2.70 -5.14
CA ALA A 103 -7.04 -2.06 -3.85
C ALA A 103 -6.29 -3.03 -2.91
N LEU A 104 -5.34 -2.51 -2.12
CA LEU A 104 -4.69 -3.31 -1.09
C LEU A 104 -5.75 -3.71 -0.04
N ARG A 105 -6.04 -5.01 0.07
CA ARG A 105 -7.00 -5.52 1.05
C ARG A 105 -6.55 -5.14 2.46
N LYS A 106 -7.37 -4.35 3.15
CA LYS A 106 -7.25 -4.15 4.59
C LYS A 106 -7.70 -5.44 5.28
N PHE A 107 -6.79 -6.09 5.98
CA PHE A 107 -7.18 -7.20 6.85
C PHE A 107 -7.79 -6.60 8.11
N TYR A 108 -9.12 -6.53 8.17
CA TYR A 108 -9.81 -6.32 9.44
C TYR A 108 -9.81 -7.66 10.16
N ALA A 109 -9.04 -7.79 11.25
CA ALA A 109 -9.22 -8.90 12.15
C ALA A 109 -10.68 -8.87 12.60
N CYS A 110 -11.42 -9.97 12.37
CA CYS A 110 -12.78 -10.14 12.83
C CYS A 110 -12.79 -9.89 14.35
N SER A 111 -13.31 -8.74 14.78
CA SER A 111 -13.73 -8.55 16.16
C SER A 111 -14.95 -9.44 16.35
N MET A 112 -14.75 -10.64 16.90
CA MET A 112 -15.84 -11.46 17.41
C MET A 112 -16.61 -10.62 18.43
N LEU A 113 -17.84 -10.26 18.06
CA LEU A 113 -18.89 -9.84 18.99
C LEU A 113 -19.44 -11.08 19.71
#